data_AF-A0AB36ZJH1-F1
#
_entry.id   AF-A0AB36ZJH1-F1
#
_cell.length_a   1.000
_cell.length_b   1.000
_cell.length_c   1.000
_cell.angle_alpha   90.00
_cell.angle_beta   90.00
_cell.angle_gamma   90.00
#
_symmetry.space_group_name_H-M   'P 1'
#
loop_
_entity.id
_entity.type
_entity.pdbx_description
1 polymer ?
#
loop_
_entity_poly.entity_id
_entity_poly.type
_entity_poly.pdbx_seq_one_letter_code
_entity_poly.pdbx_strand_id
1 'polypeptide(L)'
;MSAAAETRTIQLRRYELMDGVMDDFLAWFPERIVPAREAHGFRIEFAYADREVNEFVWAVSTAGDADAFAEVERAYLASPERDAAFAGEPKRVAVQHVRLVERIV
;
A
#
# COMPACT_ATOMS: atom_id res chain seq x y z
N MET A 1 13.13 -24.59 15.18
CA MET A 1 13.81 -23.75 14.18
C MET A 1 13.22 -22.36 14.30
N SER A 2 13.94 -21.43 14.94
CA SER A 2 13.54 -20.03 14.97
C SER A 2 13.68 -19.51 13.55
N ALA A 3 12.59 -19.03 12.95
CA ALA A 3 12.69 -18.26 11.73
C ALA A 3 13.54 -17.03 12.07
N ALA A 4 14.78 -16.98 11.59
CA ALA A 4 15.49 -15.72 11.47
C ALA A 4 14.48 -14.75 10.84
N ALA A 5 14.16 -13.65 11.52
CA ALA A 5 13.20 -12.69 11.01
C ALA A 5 13.61 -12.34 9.59
N GLU A 6 12.81 -12.75 8.60
CA GLU A 6 13.05 -12.38 7.21
C GLU A 6 13.23 -10.88 7.17
N THR A 7 14.38 -10.41 6.68
CA THR A 7 14.59 -8.99 6.41
C THR A 7 13.49 -8.57 5.46
N ARG A 8 12.61 -7.68 5.94
CA ARG A 8 11.53 -7.11 5.14
C ARG A 8 11.77 -5.63 4.94
N THR A 9 11.63 -5.20 3.70
CA THR A 9 11.64 -3.78 3.34
C THR A 9 10.22 -3.26 3.40
N ILE A 10 10.01 -2.17 4.14
CA ILE A 10 8.69 -1.58 4.39
C ILE A 10 8.59 -0.24 3.68
N GLN A 11 7.48 -0.03 2.98
CA GLN A 11 7.08 1.25 2.43
C GLN A 11 5.88 1.80 3.21
N LEU A 12 6.08 2.95 3.86
CA LEU A 12 4.99 3.70 4.50
C LEU A 12 4.35 4.63 3.47
N ARG A 13 3.02 4.63 3.46
CA ARG A 13 2.19 5.44 2.57
C ARG A 13 1.21 6.24 3.41
N ARG A 14 1.28 7.57 3.31
CA ARG A 14 0.39 8.52 3.97
C ARG A 14 -0.29 9.36 2.93
N TYR A 15 -1.62 9.40 2.95
CA TYR A 15 -2.44 10.07 1.97
C TYR A 15 -3.35 11.08 2.67
N GLU A 16 -3.39 12.29 2.15
CA GLU A 16 -4.50 13.22 2.40
C GLU A 16 -5.55 12.93 1.32
N LEU A 17 -6.77 12.59 1.74
CA LEU A 17 -7.85 12.27 0.81
C LEU A 17 -8.54 13.57 0.35
N MET A 18 -9.20 13.51 -0.80
CA MET A 18 -10.10 14.57 -1.23
C MET A 18 -11.35 14.61 -0.33
N ASP A 19 -12.01 15.75 -0.23
CA ASP A 19 -13.21 15.88 0.60
C ASP A 19 -14.33 14.94 0.13
N GLY A 20 -14.97 14.27 1.08
CA GLY A 20 -16.14 13.42 0.83
C GLY A 20 -15.85 12.05 0.21
N VAL A 21 -14.58 11.66 -0.01
CA VAL A 21 -14.24 10.37 -0.65
C VAL A 21 -13.87 9.26 0.34
N MET A 22 -13.81 9.55 1.64
CA MET A 22 -13.32 8.63 2.67
C MET A 22 -14.05 7.29 2.65
N ASP A 23 -15.39 7.29 2.72
CA ASP A 23 -16.14 6.04 2.83
C ASP A 23 -15.99 5.15 1.59
N ASP A 24 -16.09 5.74 0.40
CA ASP A 24 -15.86 5.03 -0.87
C ASP A 24 -14.41 4.51 -0.98
N PHE A 25 -13.43 5.28 -0.51
CA PHE A 25 -12.03 4.86 -0.47
C PHE A 25 -11.83 3.64 0.44
N LEU A 26 -12.45 3.65 1.64
CA LEU A 26 -12.33 2.56 2.61
C LEU A 26 -13.07 1.29 2.20
N ALA A 27 -14.10 1.39 1.35
CA ALA A 27 -14.71 0.23 0.71
C ALA A 27 -13.81 -0.33 -0.40
N TRP A 28 -13.33 0.54 -1.30
CA TRP A 28 -12.52 0.16 -2.46
C TRP A 28 -11.17 -0.44 -2.09
N PHE A 29 -10.47 0.11 -1.09
CA PHE A 29 -9.12 -0.29 -0.75
C PHE A 29 -8.97 -1.79 -0.39
N PRO A 30 -9.69 -2.35 0.60
CA PRO A 30 -9.59 -3.77 0.93
C PRO A 30 -10.14 -4.68 -0.16
N GLU A 31 -11.11 -4.22 -0.96
CA GLU A 31 -11.71 -5.03 -2.02
C GLU A 31 -10.81 -5.14 -3.27
N ARG A 32 -10.12 -4.06 -3.63
CA ARG A 32 -9.41 -3.95 -4.93
C ARG A 32 -7.90 -3.86 -4.78
N ILE A 33 -7.41 -3.05 -3.84
CA ILE A 33 -5.96 -2.79 -3.71
C ILE A 33 -5.25 -3.89 -2.94
N VAL A 34 -5.83 -4.37 -1.84
CA VAL A 34 -5.19 -5.40 -1.02
C VAL A 34 -4.95 -6.68 -1.83
N PRO A 35 -5.94 -7.29 -2.50
CA PRO A 35 -5.72 -8.51 -3.27
C PRO A 35 -4.74 -8.31 -4.43
N ALA A 36 -4.82 -7.16 -5.12
CA ALA A 36 -3.91 -6.83 -6.22
C ALA A 36 -2.45 -6.71 -5.76
N ARG A 37 -2.20 -6.28 -4.52
CA ARG A 37 -0.84 -6.25 -3.95
C ARG A 37 -0.39 -7.62 -3.47
N GLU A 38 -1.25 -8.34 -2.75
CA GLU A 38 -0.90 -9.66 -2.21
C GLU A 38 -0.59 -10.68 -3.31
N ALA A 39 -1.28 -10.59 -4.46
CA ALA A 39 -0.98 -11.40 -5.64
C ALA A 39 0.44 -11.21 -6.19
N HIS A 40 1.11 -10.09 -5.86
CA HIS A 40 2.47 -9.76 -6.26
C HIS A 40 3.51 -9.98 -5.14
N GLY A 41 3.13 -10.63 -4.04
CA GLY A 41 4.05 -10.95 -2.95
C GLY A 41 4.25 -9.82 -1.93
N PHE A 42 3.43 -8.77 -2.00
CA PHE A 42 3.36 -7.79 -0.94
C PHE A 42 2.60 -8.34 0.27
N ARG A 43 3.00 -7.92 1.46
CA ARG A 43 2.24 -8.04 2.69
C ARG A 43 1.73 -6.68 3.12
N ILE A 44 0.44 -6.56 3.39
CA ILE A 44 -0.13 -5.39 4.05
C ILE A 44 0.16 -5.50 5.55
N GLU A 45 0.94 -4.57 6.09
CA GLU A 45 1.34 -4.59 7.51
C GLU A 45 0.26 -3.98 8.40
N PHE A 46 -0.34 -2.88 7.94
CA PHE A 46 -1.50 -2.23 8.55
C PHE A 46 -2.12 -1.23 7.57
N ALA A 47 -3.35 -0.81 7.84
CA ALA A 47 -4.01 0.31 7.19
C ALA A 47 -4.97 0.99 8.19
N TYR A 48 -4.89 2.31 8.31
CA TYR A 48 -5.69 3.11 9.22
C TYR A 48 -6.26 4.33 8.50
N ALA A 49 -7.48 4.69 8.87
CA ALA A 49 -8.15 5.91 8.45
C ALA A 49 -8.23 6.86 9.64
N ASP A 50 -7.72 8.07 9.48
CA ASP A 50 -7.94 9.17 10.40
C ASP A 50 -9.03 10.07 9.83
N ARG A 51 -10.24 9.91 10.36
CA ARG A 51 -11.42 10.66 9.91
C ARG A 51 -11.41 12.11 10.41
N GLU A 52 -10.64 12.43 11.44
CA GLU A 52 -10.59 13.78 12.00
C GLU A 52 -9.80 14.72 11.08
N VAL A 53 -8.78 14.21 10.40
CA VAL A 53 -7.94 14.98 9.46
C VAL A 53 -8.04 14.53 8.00
N ASN A 54 -8.97 13.63 7.67
CA ASN A 54 -9.18 13.08 6.34
C ASN A 54 -7.94 12.40 5.73
N GLU A 55 -7.20 11.66 6.55
CA GLU A 55 -5.98 10.96 6.15
C GLU A 55 -6.15 9.43 6.11
N PHE A 56 -5.39 8.79 5.24
CA PHE A 56 -5.24 7.34 5.19
C PHE A 56 -3.78 6.94 5.23
N VAL A 57 -3.41 6.13 6.22
CA VAL A 57 -2.03 5.71 6.48
C VAL A 57 -1.93 4.20 6.46
N TRP A 58 -1.02 3.67 5.65
CA TRP A 58 -0.84 2.23 5.52
C TRP A 58 0.61 1.88 5.22
N ALA A 59 0.97 0.65 5.53
CA ALA A 59 2.30 0.11 5.26
C ALA A 59 2.20 -1.20 4.49
N VAL A 60 3.11 -1.36 3.56
CA VAL A 60 3.25 -2.56 2.74
C VAL A 60 4.71 -2.99 2.75
N SER A 61 4.96 -4.29 2.74
CA SER A 61 6.32 -4.83 2.76
C SER A 61 6.51 -5.97 1.76
N THR A 62 7.76 -6.20 1.40
CA THR A 62 8.22 -7.42 0.71
C THR A 62 9.38 -8.02 1.49
N ALA A 63 9.67 -9.30 1.28
CA ALA A 63 10.95 -9.87 1.72
C ALA A 63 12.10 -9.27 0.91
N GLY A 64 13.30 -9.25 1.51
CA GLY A 64 14.51 -8.72 0.89
C GLY A 64 14.76 -7.24 1.18
N ASP A 65 15.74 -6.69 0.48
CA ASP A 65 16.21 -5.31 0.59
C ASP A 65 15.43 -4.35 -0.34
N ALA A 66 15.93 -3.13 -0.47
CA ALA A 66 15.31 -2.08 -1.29
C ALA A 66 15.28 -2.43 -2.79
N ASP A 67 16.28 -3.16 -3.29
CA ASP A 67 16.34 -3.55 -4.71
C ASP A 67 15.30 -4.64 -5.00
N ALA A 68 15.19 -5.64 -4.11
CA ALA A 68 14.15 -6.66 -4.18
C ALA A 68 12.73 -6.04 -4.08
N PHE A 69 12.53 -5.07 -3.19
CA PHE A 69 11.27 -4.33 -3.11
C PHE A 69 10.96 -3.60 -4.43
N ALA A 70 11.96 -2.93 -5.00
CA ALA A 70 11.79 -2.17 -6.25
C ALA A 70 11.47 -3.09 -7.43
N GLU A 71 12.00 -4.31 -7.47
CA GLU A 71 11.64 -5.32 -8.46
C GLU A 71 10.16 -5.72 -8.37
N VAL A 72 9.69 -6.06 -7.17
CA VAL A 72 8.29 -6.41 -6.92
C VAL A 72 7.37 -5.22 -7.23
N GLU A 73 7.74 -4.01 -6.84
CA GLU A 73 6.96 -2.80 -7.13
C GLU A 73 6.87 -2.53 -8.63
N ARG A 74 7.96 -2.70 -9.39
CA ARG A 74 7.92 -2.57 -10.87
C ARG A 74 7.00 -3.60 -11.50
N ALA A 75 7.03 -4.85 -11.05
CA ALA A 75 6.15 -5.90 -11.56
C ALA A 75 4.66 -5.58 -11.30
N TYR A 76 4.33 -5.16 -10.08
CA TYR A 76 2.97 -4.74 -9.72
C TYR A 76 2.51 -3.50 -10.49
N LEU A 77 3.38 -2.50 -10.69
CA LEU A 77 3.03 -1.28 -11.42
C LEU A 77 2.66 -1.54 -12.89
N ALA A 78 3.21 -2.60 -13.48
CA ALA A 78 2.94 -3.02 -14.86
C ALA A 78 1.85 -4.11 -14.97
N SER A 79 1.16 -4.45 -13.88
CA SER A 79 0.31 -5.62 -13.81
C SER A 79 -1.16 -5.35 -14.20
N PRO A 80 -1.84 -6.34 -14.80
CA PRO A 80 -3.27 -6.22 -15.09
C PRO A 80 -4.13 -6.17 -13.82
N GLU A 81 -3.67 -6.74 -12.69
CA GLU A 81 -4.37 -6.65 -11.41
C GLU A 81 -4.40 -5.20 -10.90
N ARG A 82 -3.29 -4.47 -11.04
CA ARG A 82 -3.26 -3.04 -10.74
C ARG A 82 -4.20 -2.29 -11.67
N ASP A 83 -4.10 -2.50 -12.98
CA ASP A 83 -4.95 -1.80 -13.94
C ASP A 83 -6.44 -2.07 -13.65
N ALA A 84 -6.82 -3.31 -13.35
CA ALA A 84 -8.18 -3.67 -12.96
C ALA A 84 -8.62 -3.05 -11.63
N ALA A 85 -7.72 -2.90 -10.66
CA ALA A 85 -8.03 -2.26 -9.39
C ALA A 85 -8.32 -0.76 -9.53
N PHE A 86 -7.74 -0.09 -10.52
CA PHE A 86 -7.92 1.34 -10.78
C PHE A 86 -8.88 1.66 -11.96
N ALA A 87 -9.33 0.65 -12.71
CA ALA A 87 -10.20 0.85 -13.87
C ALA A 87 -11.53 1.49 -13.48
N GLY A 88 -11.81 2.68 -14.03
CA GLY A 88 -13.05 3.43 -13.76
C GLY A 88 -13.07 4.17 -12.42
N GLU A 89 -12.00 4.09 -11.64
CA GLU A 89 -11.93 4.71 -10.32
C GLU A 89 -11.54 6.20 -10.41
N PRO A 90 -12.22 7.09 -9.66
CA PRO A 90 -11.87 8.49 -9.64
C PRO A 90 -10.53 8.71 -8.91
N LYS A 91 -9.92 9.89 -9.12
CA LYS A 91 -8.85 10.35 -8.25
C LYS A 91 -9.42 10.61 -6.85
N ARG A 92 -8.84 9.96 -5.82
CA ARG A 92 -9.27 10.09 -4.41
C ARG A 92 -8.22 10.72 -3.48
N VAL A 93 -6.96 10.74 -3.90
CA VAL A 93 -5.83 11.22 -3.07
C VAL A 93 -5.40 12.62 -3.53
N ALA A 94 -5.41 13.58 -2.61
CA ALA A 94 -4.98 14.95 -2.83
C ALA A 94 -3.45 15.08 -2.71
N VAL A 95 -2.89 14.61 -1.60
CA VAL A 95 -1.45 14.60 -1.30
C VAL A 95 -1.01 13.20 -0.92
N GLN A 96 0.20 12.80 -1.33
CA GLN A 96 0.78 11.51 -0.95
C GLN A 96 2.24 11.63 -0.53
N HIS A 97 2.58 10.93 0.56
CA HIS A 97 3.95 10.68 1.00
C HIS A 97 4.20 9.17 0.99
N VAL A 98 5.05 8.72 0.06
CA VAL A 98 5.40 7.32 -0.14
C VAL A 98 6.90 7.16 0.04
N ARG A 99 7.35 6.43 1.06
CA ARG A 99 8.77 6.29 1.40
C ARG A 99 9.06 4.89 1.93
N LEU A 100 10.24 4.36 1.61
CA LEU A 100 10.81 3.27 2.38
C LEU A 100 11.16 3.80 3.78
N VAL A 101 10.91 3.00 4.82
CA VAL A 101 11.11 3.40 6.22
C VAL A 101 11.91 2.34 6.97
N GLU A 102 12.63 2.79 7.99
CA GLU A 102 13.36 1.92 8.90
C GLU A 102 12.44 1.45 10.03
N ARG A 103 12.41 0.13 10.28
CA ARG A 103 11.73 -0.44 11.45
C ARG A 103 12.65 -0.35 12.66
N ILE A 104 12.15 0.25 13.75
CA ILE A 104 12.90 0.43 15.00
C ILE A 104 12.52 -0.63 16.05
N VAL A 105 11.33 -1.24 15.96
CA VAL A 105 10.81 -2.27 16.88
C VAL A 105 10.10 -3.41 16.15
#